data_AF-A0A076HBP0-F1
#
_entry.id   AF-A0A076HBP0-F1
#
_cell.length_a   1.000
_cell.length_b   1.000
_cell.length_c   1.000
_cell.angle_alpha   90.00
_cell.angle_beta   90.00
_cell.angle_gamma   90.00
#
_symmetry.space_group_name_H-M   'P 1'
#
loop_
_entity.id
_entity.type
_entity.pdbx_description
1 polymer ?
#
loop_
_entity_poly.entity_id
_entity_poly.type
_entity_poly.pdbx_seq_one_letter_code
_entity_poly.pdbx_strand_id
1 'polypeptide(L)' 'MLNAAAKRRCRQADAIAPIAMDIALSGFNLGTVLLGSVVLFPLATLFFGTRGGYYNTDQYDGNGTAH' A
#
# COMPACT_ATOMS: atom_id res chain seq x y z
N MET A 1 9.25 -16.07 46.75
CA MET A 1 8.96 -14.70 46.23
C MET A 1 9.45 -14.47 44.79
N LEU A 2 10.50 -15.17 44.33
CA LEU A 2 11.05 -15.02 42.97
C LEU A 2 10.07 -15.40 41.83
N ASN A 3 9.32 -16.49 42.00
CA ASN A 3 8.42 -17.01 40.95
C ASN A 3 7.23 -16.08 40.63
N ALA A 4 6.77 -15.30 41.62
CA ALA A 4 5.69 -14.33 41.44
C ALA A 4 6.15 -13.07 40.68
N ALA A 5 7.43 -12.69 40.80
CA ALA A 5 8.00 -11.58 40.03
C ALA A 5 8.24 -11.97 38.56
N ALA A 6 8.72 -13.19 38.31
CA ALA A 6 8.89 -13.72 36.95
C ALA A 6 7.55 -13.85 36.20
N LYS A 7 6.51 -14.36 36.87
CA LYS A 7 5.17 -14.48 36.26
C LYS A 7 4.52 -13.14 35.93
N ARG A 8 4.81 -12.09 36.72
CA ARG A 8 4.36 -10.71 36.44
C ARG A 8 5.05 -10.11 35.22
N ARG A 9 6.35 -10.37 35.03
CA ARG A 9 7.09 -9.95 33.83
C ARG A 9 6.60 -10.65 32.57
N CYS A 10 6.31 -11.96 32.65
CA CYS A 10 5.73 -12.70 31.53
C CYS A 10 4.36 -12.13 31.11
N ARG A 11 3.47 -11.90 32.09
CA ARG A 11 2.15 -11.31 31.85
C ARG A 11 2.21 -9.88 31.33
N GLN A 12 3.19 -9.09 31.77
CA GLN A 12 3.45 -7.74 31.24
C GLN A 12 3.91 -7.81 29.76
N ALA A 13 4.78 -8.77 29.41
CA ALA A 13 5.25 -8.96 28.03
C ALA A 13 4.10 -9.40 27.09
N ASP A 14 3.24 -10.32 27.54
CA ASP A 14 2.06 -10.74 26.79
C ASP A 14 1.05 -9.60 26.55
N ALA A 15 1.00 -8.62 27.46
CA ALA A 15 0.15 -7.44 27.32
C ALA A 15 0.76 -6.35 26.40
N ILE A 16 2.08 -6.29 26.27
CA ILE A 16 2.78 -5.28 25.44
C ILE A 16 2.85 -5.70 23.97
N ALA A 17 2.95 -7.00 23.69
CA ALA A 17 2.99 -7.53 22.32
C ALA A 17 1.82 -7.06 21.42
N PRO A 18 0.54 -7.07 21.84
CA PRO A 18 -0.55 -6.57 21.02
C PRO A 18 -0.48 -5.05 20.80
N ILE A 19 -0.05 -4.28 21.80
CA ILE A 19 0.10 -2.81 21.72
C ILE A 19 1.19 -2.43 20.71
N ALA A 20 2.31 -3.17 20.69
CA ALA A 20 3.37 -2.95 19.73
C ALA A 20 2.92 -3.26 18.29
N MET A 21 2.13 -4.32 18.10
CA MET A 21 1.55 -4.68 16.79
C MET A 21 0.55 -3.63 16.29
N ASP A 22 -0.30 -3.11 17.19
CA ASP A 22 -1.29 -2.07 16.88
C ASP A 22 -0.62 -0.74 16.46
N ILE A 23 0.44 -0.33 17.14
CA ILE A 23 1.21 0.87 16.76
C ILE A 23 1.84 0.68 15.37
N ALA A 24 2.42 -0.49 15.10
CA ALA A 24 3.01 -0.80 13.81
C ALA A 24 1.97 -0.79 12.67
N LEU A 25 0.75 -1.26 12.93
CA LEU A 25 -0.33 -1.29 11.95
C LEU A 25 -1.11 0.04 11.85
N SER A 26 -1.07 0.89 12.88
CA SER A 26 -1.73 2.20 12.88
C SER A 26 -1.24 3.14 11.78
N GLY A 27 -0.02 2.91 11.25
CA GLY A 27 0.49 3.64 10.09
C GLY A 27 -0.07 3.15 8.76
N PHE A 28 -0.48 1.88 8.66
CA PHE A 28 -0.95 1.25 7.43
C PHE A 28 -2.48 1.24 7.38
N ASN A 29 -3.04 2.43 7.16
CA ASN A 29 -4.47 2.63 6.98
C ASN A 29 -4.80 2.98 5.52
N LEU A 30 -6.09 2.94 5.18
CA LEU A 30 -6.58 3.34 3.86
C LEU A 30 -6.06 4.73 3.45
N GLY A 31 -6.05 5.69 4.38
CA GLY A 31 -5.53 7.04 4.13
C GLY A 31 -4.06 7.05 3.70
N THR A 32 -3.20 6.24 4.33
CA THR A 32 -1.78 6.12 3.97
C THR A 32 -1.59 5.49 2.60
N VAL A 33 -2.39 4.48 2.27
CA VAL A 33 -2.36 3.84 0.94
C VAL A 33 -2.78 4.83 -0.15
N LEU A 34 -3.85 5.60 0.10
CA LEU A 34 -4.32 6.64 -0.83
C LEU A 34 -3.28 7.76 -1.01
N LEU A 35 -2.64 8.20 0.08
CA LEU A 35 -1.57 9.20 0.02
C LEU A 35 -0.33 8.70 -0.75
N GLY A 36 0.02 7.42 -0.66
CA GLY A 36 1.08 6.84 -1.47
C GLY A 36 0.69 6.69 -2.94
N SER A 37 -0.54 6.22 -3.20
CA SER A 37 -1.01 5.92 -4.56
C SER A 37 -1.34 7.17 -5.37
N VAL A 38 -1.71 8.29 -4.74
CA VAL A 38 -2.06 9.53 -5.45
C VAL A 38 -0.89 10.10 -6.26
N VAL A 39 0.36 9.80 -5.90
CA VAL A 39 1.55 10.19 -6.68
C VAL A 39 1.96 9.07 -7.62
N LEU A 40 2.01 7.83 -7.14
CA LEU A 40 2.43 6.69 -7.95
C LEU A 40 1.51 6.46 -9.16
N PHE A 41 0.20 6.62 -8.98
CA PHE A 41 -0.78 6.37 -10.03
C PHE A 41 -0.68 7.36 -11.20
N PRO A 42 -0.71 8.70 -11.00
CA PRO A 42 -0.51 9.64 -12.10
C PRO A 42 0.86 9.51 -12.78
N LEU A 43 1.93 9.20 -12.02
CA LEU A 43 3.23 8.97 -12.63
C LEU A 43 3.21 7.73 -13.54
N ALA A 44 2.57 6.66 -13.09
CA ALA A 44 2.37 5.47 -13.92
C ALA A 44 1.51 5.78 -15.15
N THR A 45 0.41 6.55 -15.02
CA THR A 45 -0.43 6.90 -16.17
C THR A 45 0.32 7.77 -17.19
N LEU A 46 1.13 8.73 -16.75
CA LEU A 46 1.99 9.50 -17.65
C LEU A 46 3.02 8.61 -18.35
N PHE A 47 3.66 7.72 -17.60
CA PHE A 47 4.64 6.80 -18.15
C PHE A 47 4.04 5.84 -19.19
N PHE A 48 2.88 5.23 -18.91
CA PHE A 48 2.20 4.36 -19.87
C PHE A 48 1.51 5.15 -20.99
N GLY A 49 1.04 6.36 -20.74
CA GLY A 49 0.43 7.21 -21.76
C GLY A 49 1.41 7.69 -22.83
N THR A 50 2.69 7.86 -22.47
CA THR A 50 3.75 8.18 -23.45
C THR A 50 4.26 6.96 -24.22
N ARG A 51 3.95 5.76 -23.75
CA ARG A 51 4.29 4.51 -24.45
C ARG A 51 3.20 4.25 -25.48
N GLY A 52 3.46 4.70 -26.70
CA GLY A 52 2.60 4.44 -27.86
C GLY A 52 2.33 2.93 -28.08
N GLY A 53 1.44 2.62 -29.01
CA GLY A 53 1.01 1.25 -29.29
C GLY A 53 0.29 1.14 -30.62
N TYR A 54 -0.58 0.14 -30.77
CA TYR A 54 -1.31 -0.16 -32.02
C TYR A 54 -1.95 1.08 -32.68
N TYR A 55 -2.52 1.99 -31.88
CA TYR A 55 -3.10 3.25 -32.34
C TYR A 55 -2.12 4.24 -33.00
N ASN A 56 -0.81 4.01 -32.91
CA ASN A 56 0.23 4.86 -33.51
C ASN A 56 0.91 4.17 -34.70
N THR A 57 0.30 3.09 -35.20
CA THR A 57 0.83 2.31 -36.32
C THR A 57 0.01 2.57 -37.57
N ASP A 58 0.65 2.40 -38.73
CA ASP A 58 -0.01 2.52 -40.04
C ASP A 58 -1.09 1.45 -40.26
N GLN A 59 -1.18 0.45 -39.37
CA GLN A 59 -2.17 -0.62 -39.40
C GLN A 59 -3.49 -0.22 -38.72
N TYR A 60 -3.53 0.94 -38.07
CA TYR A 60 -4.73 1.46 -37.43
C TYR A 60 -5.47 2.42 -38.39
N ASP A 61 -6.62 1.97 -38.89
CA ASP A 61 -7.46 2.71 -39.84
C ASP A 61 -8.68 3.38 -39.16
N GLY A 62 -8.64 3.53 -37.84
CA GLY A 62 -9.74 4.12 -37.06
C GLY A 62 -9.45 5.54 -36.58
N ASN A 63 -10.45 6.19 -36.00
CA ASN A 63 -10.33 7.52 -35.38
C ASN A 63 -10.33 7.49 -33.84
N GLY A 64 -10.23 6.31 -33.24
CA GLY A 64 -10.31 6.10 -31.79
C GLY A 64 -11.72 5.86 -31.24
N THR A 65 -12.75 5.78 -32.11
CA THR A 65 -14.14 5.53 -31.70
C THR A 65 -14.67 4.21 -32.27
N ALA A 66 -15.68 3.66 -31.60
CA ALA A 66 -16.45 2.53 -32.14
C ALA A 66 -17.47 3.07 -33.15
N HIS A 67 -17.57 2.43 -34.31
CA HIS A 67 -18.56 2.69 -35.34
C HIS A 67 -19.57 1.55 -35.37
#